data_AF-A0A662XZN0-F1
#
_entry.id   AF-A0A662XZN0-F1
#
_cell.length_a   1.000
_cell.length_b   1.000
_cell.length_c   1.000
_cell.angle_alpha   90.00
_cell.angle_beta   90.00
_cell.angle_gamma   90.00
#
_symmetry.space_group_name_H-M   'P 1'
#
loop_
_entity.id
_entity.type
_entity.pdbx_description
1 polymer ?
#
loop_
_entity_poly.entity_id
_entity_poly.type
_entity_poly.pdbx_seq_one_letter_code
_entity_poly.pdbx_strand_id
1 'polypeptide(L)'
;MSSQRGNVKKRAPKHQNSFAFKHNPKSKKTERIMSLPIFGLCEKCRTQIEWRKKYRKYKPLTQPATCQQELALEHEKKAQEFELTLEGMRERDRRAYLRKLEKEKEAIAAGGGAEDDGGYESFDEDEGM
;
A
#
# COMPACT_ATOMS: atom_id res chain seq x y z
N MET A 1 5.03 14.82 30.64
CA MET A 1 6.31 14.71 29.91
C MET A 1 7.10 13.55 30.49
N SER A 2 7.26 12.45 29.76
CA SER A 2 7.97 11.25 30.24
C SER A 2 9.47 11.54 30.30
N SER A 3 10.04 11.61 31.50
CA SER A 3 11.48 11.79 31.76
C SER A 3 12.24 10.45 31.69
N GLN A 4 11.94 9.62 30.69
CA GLN A 4 12.59 8.33 30.57
C GLN A 4 14.01 8.52 29.99
N ARG A 5 15.03 8.13 30.77
CA ARG A 5 16.45 8.17 30.39
C ARG A 5 16.71 7.25 29.18
N GLY A 6 16.43 7.75 27.99
CA GLY A 6 16.57 7.04 26.72
C GLY A 6 18.02 7.00 26.23
N ASN A 7 18.96 6.46 27.00
CA ASN A 7 20.28 6.06 26.48
C ASN A 7 21.09 5.19 27.48
N VAL A 8 20.45 4.29 28.22
CA VAL A 8 21.21 3.34 29.04
C VAL A 8 21.72 2.23 28.13
N LYS A 9 23.05 2.11 27.99
CA LYS A 9 23.69 1.01 27.23
C LYS A 9 23.09 -0.31 27.70
N LYS A 10 22.22 -0.93 26.87
CA LYS A 10 21.54 -2.17 27.23
C LYS A 10 22.61 -3.24 27.43
N ARG A 11 22.68 -3.80 28.65
CA ARG A 11 23.52 -4.96 28.93
C ARG A 11 23.02 -6.14 28.10
N ALA A 12 23.95 -6.99 27.66
CA ALA A 12 23.59 -8.22 26.97
C ALA A 12 22.64 -9.06 27.86
N PRO A 13 21.67 -9.78 27.27
CA PRO A 13 20.74 -10.60 28.05
C PRO A 13 21.51 -11.59 28.95
N LYS A 14 21.03 -11.76 30.17
CA LYS A 14 21.65 -12.64 31.19
C LYS A 14 21.79 -14.08 30.70
N HIS A 15 20.85 -14.53 29.87
CA HIS A 15 20.82 -15.86 29.28
C HIS A 15 20.96 -15.73 27.77
N GLN A 16 22.15 -16.05 27.26
CA GLN A 16 22.41 -16.12 25.82
C GLN A 16 21.96 -17.49 25.29
N ASN A 17 21.32 -17.52 24.13
CA ASN A 17 21.01 -18.78 23.47
C ASN A 17 22.30 -19.45 23.00
N SER A 18 22.53 -20.68 23.46
CA SER A 18 23.67 -21.51 23.04
C SER A 18 23.46 -22.15 21.67
N PHE A 19 22.20 -22.32 21.25
CA PHE A 19 21.85 -22.94 19.98
C PHE A 19 20.97 -22.02 19.14
N ALA A 20 21.22 -22.00 17.83
CA ALA A 20 20.35 -21.34 16.87
C ALA A 20 19.04 -22.13 16.71
N PHE A 21 17.95 -21.41 16.42
CA PHE A 21 16.68 -22.03 16.07
C PHE A 21 16.84 -22.95 14.85
N LYS A 22 16.40 -24.20 14.98
CA LYS A 22 16.31 -25.18 13.89
C LYS A 22 14.88 -25.68 13.81
N HIS A 23 14.29 -25.67 12.62
CA HIS A 23 12.97 -26.25 12.39
C HIS A 23 13.07 -27.78 12.28
N ASN A 24 11.94 -28.48 12.45
CA ASN A 24 11.86 -29.90 12.17
C ASN A 24 12.07 -30.13 10.65
N PRO A 25 13.12 -30.88 10.23
CA PRO A 25 13.39 -31.12 8.81
C PRO A 25 12.36 -32.04 8.14
N LYS A 26 11.62 -32.86 8.90
CA LYS A 26 10.64 -33.82 8.36
C LYS A 26 9.27 -33.21 8.04
N SER A 27 9.09 -31.90 8.25
CA SER A 27 7.78 -31.28 8.04
C SER A 27 7.55 -30.93 6.57
N LYS A 28 6.66 -31.69 5.91
CA LYS A 28 6.23 -31.45 4.51
C LYS A 28 5.75 -30.01 4.27
N LYS A 29 5.10 -29.41 5.27
CA LYS A 29 4.62 -28.02 5.19
C LYS A 29 5.77 -27.02 5.13
N THR A 30 6.82 -27.20 5.94
CA THR A 30 7.97 -26.28 5.93
C THR A 30 8.78 -26.42 4.66
N GLU A 31 8.96 -27.65 4.18
CA GLU A 31 9.62 -27.93 2.91
C GLU A 31 8.92 -27.21 1.75
N ARG A 32 7.58 -27.36 1.66
CA ARG A 32 6.78 -26.63 0.67
C ARG A 32 6.97 -25.12 0.78
N ILE A 33 6.87 -24.54 1.98
CA ILE A 33 7.03 -23.09 2.19
C ILE A 33 8.44 -22.60 1.80
N MET A 34 9.48 -23.39 2.07
CA MET A 34 10.86 -23.07 1.71
C MET A 34 11.10 -23.15 0.20
N SER A 35 10.46 -24.10 -0.49
CA SER A 35 10.55 -24.25 -1.95
C SER A 35 9.86 -23.14 -2.74
N LEU A 36 8.90 -22.42 -2.13
CA LEU A 36 8.23 -21.32 -2.81
C LEU A 36 9.25 -20.21 -3.14
N PRO A 37 9.35 -19.78 -4.40
CA PRO A 37 10.25 -18.69 -4.74
C PRO A 37 9.74 -17.33 -4.23
N ILE A 38 10.63 -16.34 -4.15
CA ILE A 38 10.32 -14.96 -3.75
C ILE A 38 10.77 -14.05 -4.89
N PHE A 39 9.83 -13.42 -5.58
CA PHE A 39 10.09 -12.54 -6.73
C PHE A 39 9.32 -11.23 -6.61
N GLY A 40 9.77 -10.19 -7.33
CA GLY A 40 9.03 -8.93 -7.48
C GLY A 40 8.86 -8.11 -6.19
N LEU A 41 9.84 -8.16 -5.28
CA LEU A 41 9.78 -7.44 -4.00
C LEU A 41 11.07 -6.66 -3.76
N CYS A 42 10.93 -5.48 -3.13
CA CYS A 42 12.07 -4.72 -2.63
C CYS A 42 12.86 -5.51 -1.56
N GLU A 43 14.12 -5.13 -1.32
CA GLU A 43 15.02 -5.82 -0.38
C GLU A 43 14.43 -5.92 1.03
N LYS A 44 13.78 -4.87 1.51
CA LYS A 44 13.15 -4.83 2.83
C LYS A 44 11.99 -5.82 2.94
N CYS A 45 11.18 -6.00 1.89
CA CYS A 45 10.10 -6.97 1.88
C CYS A 45 10.63 -8.40 1.74
N ARG A 46 11.65 -8.59 0.89
CA ARG A 46 12.33 -9.88 0.71
C ARG A 46 12.88 -10.42 2.03
N THR A 47 13.68 -9.61 2.73
CA THR A 47 14.28 -9.99 4.02
C THR A 47 13.24 -10.35 5.08
N GLN A 48 12.11 -9.64 5.13
CA GLN A 48 10.99 -9.98 6.01
C GLN A 48 10.36 -11.33 5.66
N ILE A 49 10.13 -11.62 4.38
CA ILE A 49 9.56 -12.91 3.95
C ILE A 49 10.54 -14.05 4.24
N GLU A 50 11.82 -13.88 3.92
CA GLU A 50 12.87 -14.87 4.20
C GLU A 50 12.94 -15.19 5.69
N TRP A 51 12.91 -14.17 6.55
CA TRP A 51 12.86 -14.35 7.99
C TRP A 51 11.59 -15.12 8.41
N ARG A 52 10.42 -14.72 7.90
CA ARG A 52 9.15 -15.41 8.21
C ARG A 52 9.18 -16.88 7.76
N LYS A 53 9.78 -17.20 6.61
CA LYS A 53 9.96 -18.58 6.14
C LYS A 53 10.91 -19.36 7.06
N LYS A 54 12.08 -18.79 7.37
CA LYS A 54 13.11 -19.39 8.24
C LYS A 54 12.57 -19.75 9.62
N TYR A 55 11.75 -18.87 10.22
CA TYR A 55 11.20 -19.05 11.56
C TYR A 55 9.78 -19.64 11.58
N ARG A 56 9.29 -20.19 10.46
CA ARG A 56 7.94 -20.80 10.33
C ARG A 56 6.79 -19.85 10.70
N LYS A 57 6.99 -18.54 10.56
CA LYS A 57 6.00 -17.48 10.79
C LYS A 57 5.33 -17.00 9.49
N TYR A 58 5.65 -17.62 8.36
CA TYR A 58 5.07 -17.27 7.07
C TYR A 58 3.65 -17.82 6.93
N LYS A 59 2.68 -16.92 6.73
CA LYS A 59 1.31 -17.23 6.33
C LYS A 59 1.18 -16.90 4.84
N PRO A 60 0.91 -17.90 3.97
CA PRO A 60 0.65 -17.64 2.57
C PRO A 60 -0.53 -16.67 2.42
N LEU A 61 -0.37 -15.68 1.55
CA LEU A 61 -1.43 -14.73 1.24
C LEU A 61 -2.26 -15.27 0.07
N THR A 62 -3.58 -15.04 0.11
CA THR A 62 -4.49 -15.31 -1.01
C THR A 62 -4.40 -14.27 -2.11
N GLN A 63 -4.03 -13.03 -1.77
CA GLN A 63 -3.81 -11.93 -2.71
C GLN A 63 -2.40 -11.34 -2.49
N PRO A 64 -1.72 -10.88 -3.56
CA PRO A 64 -0.43 -10.21 -3.41
C PRO A 64 -0.59 -8.93 -2.61
N ALA A 65 0.30 -8.71 -1.64
CA ALA A 65 0.35 -7.44 -0.91
C ALA A 65 1.31 -6.47 -1.62
N THR A 66 0.93 -5.20 -1.67
CA THR A 66 1.77 -4.12 -2.16
C THR A 66 2.74 -3.63 -1.08
N CYS A 67 3.93 -3.19 -1.49
CA CYS A 67 4.90 -2.64 -0.55
C CYS A 67 4.46 -1.24 -0.09
N GLN A 68 4.55 -0.95 1.21
CA GLN A 68 4.20 0.37 1.75
C GLN A 68 5.05 1.51 1.15
N GLN A 69 6.30 1.21 0.79
CA GLN A 69 7.15 2.19 0.12
C GLN A 69 6.67 2.47 -1.31
N GLU A 70 6.28 1.44 -2.05
CA GLU A 70 5.74 1.59 -3.41
C GLU A 70 4.40 2.35 -3.39
N LEU A 71 3.50 2.01 -2.46
CA LEU A 71 2.25 2.73 -2.22
C LEU A 71 2.46 4.22 -1.93
N ALA A 72 3.45 4.57 -1.12
CA ALA A 72 3.77 5.96 -0.81
C ALA A 72 4.27 6.71 -2.04
N LEU A 73 5.17 6.10 -2.82
CA LEU A 73 5.68 6.67 -4.07
C LEU A 73 4.57 6.87 -5.11
N GLU A 74 3.64 5.92 -5.22
CA GLU A 74 2.47 6.06 -6.10
C GLU A 74 1.57 7.22 -5.66
N HIS A 75 1.35 7.39 -4.35
CA HIS A 75 0.57 8.50 -3.83
C HIS A 75 1.25 9.85 -4.08
N GLU A 76 2.58 9.93 -3.91
CA GLU A 76 3.37 11.12 -4.25
C GLU A 76 3.30 11.46 -5.74
N LYS A 77 3.43 10.47 -6.62
CA LYS A 77 3.27 10.67 -8.08
C LYS A 77 1.89 11.18 -8.44
N LYS A 78 0.84 10.59 -7.88
CA LYS A 78 -0.54 11.06 -8.09
C LYS A 78 -0.75 12.49 -7.60
N ALA A 79 -0.12 12.87 -6.49
CA ALA A 79 -0.16 14.26 -6.01
C ALA A 79 0.55 15.22 -6.98
N GLN A 80 1.71 14.84 -7.52
CA GLN A 80 2.43 15.62 -8.52
C GLN A 80 1.63 15.76 -9.83
N GLU A 81 1.05 14.67 -10.33
CA GLU A 81 0.19 14.70 -11.52
C GLU A 81 -1.04 15.59 -11.32
N PHE A 82 -1.62 15.57 -10.11
CA PHE A 82 -2.72 16.44 -9.74
C PHE A 82 -2.34 17.91 -9.76
N GLU A 83 -1.18 18.26 -9.19
CA GLU A 83 -0.65 19.64 -9.21
C GLU A 83 -0.35 20.12 -10.63
N LEU A 84 0.30 19.30 -11.45
CA LEU A 84 0.56 19.61 -12.87
C LEU A 84 -0.72 19.82 -13.66
N THR A 85 -1.75 19.01 -13.40
CA THR A 85 -3.07 19.15 -14.02
C THR A 85 -3.71 20.50 -13.66
N LEU A 86 -3.59 20.94 -12.41
CA LEU A 86 -4.04 22.26 -12.00
C LEU A 86 -3.23 23.36 -12.67
N GLU A 87 -1.91 23.27 -12.69
CA GLU A 87 -1.03 24.28 -13.31
C GLU A 87 -1.33 24.49 -14.80
N GLY A 88 -1.73 23.46 -15.53
CA GLY A 88 -2.14 23.57 -16.94
C GLY A 88 -3.48 24.27 -17.19
N MET A 89 -4.36 24.38 -16.18
CA MET A 89 -5.70 24.98 -16.32
C MET A 89 -5.69 26.50 -16.09
N ARG A 90 -6.71 27.21 -16.62
CA ARG A 90 -6.91 28.63 -16.29
C ARG A 90 -7.38 28.78 -14.85
N GLU A 91 -7.07 29.89 -14.21
CA GLU A 91 -7.41 30.17 -12.80
C GLU A 91 -8.91 30.00 -12.47
N ARG A 92 -9.79 30.37 -13.40
CA ARG A 92 -11.24 30.18 -13.25
C ARG A 92 -11.63 28.70 -13.18
N ASP A 93 -11.04 27.89 -14.04
CA ASP A 93 -11.33 26.45 -14.18
C ASP A 93 -10.74 25.67 -12.99
N ARG A 94 -9.54 26.05 -12.54
CA ARG A 94 -8.92 25.51 -11.30
C ARG A 94 -9.86 25.66 -10.09
N ARG A 95 -10.42 26.85 -9.87
CA ARG A 95 -11.35 27.11 -8.75
C ARG A 95 -12.66 26.34 -8.87
N ALA A 96 -13.15 26.13 -10.09
CA ALA A 96 -14.33 25.30 -10.31
C ALA A 96 -14.03 23.83 -9.98
N TYR A 97 -12.89 23.31 -10.44
CA TYR A 97 -12.47 21.93 -10.20
C TYR A 97 -12.21 21.63 -8.72
N LEU A 98 -11.52 22.52 -7.99
CA LEU A 98 -11.29 22.36 -6.55
C LEU A 98 -12.60 22.29 -5.75
N ARG A 99 -13.57 23.17 -6.06
CA ARG A 99 -14.89 23.12 -5.41
C ARG A 99 -15.65 21.83 -5.71
N LYS A 100 -15.52 21.29 -6.93
CA LYS A 100 -16.10 19.99 -7.30
C LYS A 100 -15.50 18.86 -6.47
N LEU A 101 -14.18 18.84 -6.31
CA LEU A 101 -13.48 17.84 -5.49
C LEU A 101 -13.80 17.96 -4.00
N GLU A 102 -13.93 19.16 -3.47
CA GLU A 102 -14.37 19.35 -2.08
C GLU A 102 -15.76 18.77 -1.88
N LYS A 103 -16.70 19.06 -2.79
CA LYS A 103 -18.05 18.49 -2.75
C LYS A 103 -18.07 16.96 -2.89
N GLU A 104 -17.24 16.40 -3.78
CA GLU A 104 -17.09 14.94 -3.92
C GLU A 104 -16.49 14.31 -2.66
N LYS A 105 -15.46 14.92 -2.06
CA LYS A 105 -14.87 14.48 -0.79
C LYS A 105 -15.88 14.53 0.36
N GLU A 106 -16.68 15.59 0.44
CA GLU A 106 -17.77 15.72 1.41
C GLU A 106 -18.85 14.67 1.20
N ALA A 107 -19.23 14.38 -0.05
CA ALA A 107 -20.19 13.32 -0.38
C ALA A 107 -19.66 11.93 0.02
N ILE A 108 -18.39 11.63 -0.25
CA ILE A 108 -17.74 10.39 0.18
C ILE A 108 -17.67 10.31 1.71
N ALA A 109 -17.31 11.41 2.37
CA ALA A 109 -17.28 11.49 3.84
C ALA A 109 -18.67 11.34 4.47
N ALA A 110 -19.72 11.76 3.77
CA ALA A 110 -21.12 11.59 4.14
C ALA A 110 -21.69 10.20 3.76
N GLY A 111 -20.89 9.31 3.14
CA GLY A 111 -21.28 7.94 2.79
C GLY A 111 -22.01 7.77 1.46
N GLY A 112 -22.07 8.80 0.60
CA GLY A 112 -22.65 8.73 -0.74
C GLY A 112 -21.60 8.31 -1.77
N GLY A 113 -21.46 7.00 -2.02
CA GLY A 113 -20.67 6.49 -3.15
C GLY A 113 -21.44 6.71 -4.45
N ALA A 114 -20.94 7.58 -5.32
CA ALA A 114 -21.42 7.68 -6.70
C ALA A 114 -20.82 6.51 -7.49
N GLU A 115 -21.67 5.57 -7.86
CA GLU A 115 -21.38 4.54 -8.84
C GLU A 115 -21.34 5.22 -10.23
N ASP A 116 -20.18 5.17 -10.87
CA ASP A 116 -19.97 5.63 -12.25
C ASP A 116 -20.63 4.61 -13.19
N ASP A 117 -21.78 4.97 -13.76
CA ASP A 117 -22.37 4.30 -14.91
C ASP A 117 -22.03 5.14 -16.15
N GLY A 118 -21.00 4.70 -16.87
CA GLY A 118 -20.64 5.22 -18.18
C GLY A 118 -21.71 4.87 -19.22
N GLY A 119 -22.74 5.72 -19.31
CA GLY A 119 -23.73 5.69 -20.39
C GLY A 119 -23.32 6.60 -21.55
N TYR A 120 -22.51 6.08 -22.47
CA TYR A 120 -22.52 6.54 -23.87
C TYR A 120 -23.88 6.15 -24.44
N GLU A 121 -24.75 7.11 -24.77
CA GLU A 121 -25.84 6.89 -25.72
C GLU A 121 -26.07 8.11 -26.62
N SER A 122 -25.80 7.84 -27.89
CA SER A 122 -26.35 8.34 -29.15
C SER A 122 -26.64 9.84 -29.33
N PHE A 123 -25.90 10.37 -30.29
CA PHE A 123 -26.21 11.52 -31.13
C PHE A 123 -27.41 11.18 -32.03
N ASP A 124 -28.55 11.84 -31.84
CA ASP A 124 -29.61 11.92 -32.83
C ASP A 124 -29.75 13.39 -33.26
N GLU A 125 -29.13 13.70 -34.40
CA GLU A 125 -29.54 14.80 -35.27
C GLU A 125 -30.95 14.53 -35.77
N ASP A 126 -31.91 15.40 -35.46
CA ASP A 126 -33.12 15.53 -36.28
C ASP A 126 -33.32 17.01 -36.63
N GLU A 127 -32.83 17.34 -37.83
CA GLU A 127 -33.33 18.47 -38.63
C GLU A 127 -34.81 18.22 -38.93
N GLY A 128 -35.70 19.14 -38.55
CA GLY A 128 -37.12 18.90 -38.84
C GLY A 128 -38.16 19.97 -38.50
N MET A 129 -37.89 21.28 -38.67
CA MET A 129 -38.85 22.28 -39.21
C MET A 129 -38.27 23.68 -39.30
#